data_AF-A0A0Q6RV58-F1
#
_entry.id   AF-A0A0Q6RV58-F1
#
_cell.length_a   1.000
_cell.length_b   1.000
_cell.length_c   1.000
_cell.angle_alpha   90.00
_cell.angle_beta   90.00
_cell.angle_gamma   90.00
#
_symmetry.space_group_name_H-M   'P 1'
#
loop_
_entity.id
_entity.type
_entity.pdbx_description
1 polymer ?
#
loop_
_entity_poly.entity_id
_entity_poly.type
_entity_poly.pdbx_seq_one_letter_code
_entity_poly.pdbx_strand_id
1 'polypeptide(L)'
;MPSTAISRIVTAALCTISTMAAAAVSDKPPRFLTVPVLGLRLPLDRTNLEPFPEDLRVKCGQLEDAFATSRVWILGRARDAASTYYLLTGYSKRLNRDPDQKLYEYWDNGAVYTVTGTTCGGDDAGETFDVHDPDADNDGNVPIPMLKALAVDFAARTVKAFGGPDRLRAEIKNQRIDFNRLPPELQEAFKPYFGPSK
;
A
#
# COMPACT_ATOMS: atom_id res chain seq x y z
N MET A 1 53.99 12.11 59.36
CA MET A 1 54.87 10.94 59.18
C MET A 1 53.98 9.70 58.99
N PRO A 2 54.32 8.82 58.05
CA PRO A 2 53.37 8.11 57.19
C PRO A 2 53.02 6.71 57.71
N SER A 3 51.88 6.16 57.29
CA SER A 3 51.81 4.72 57.01
C SER A 3 50.67 4.40 56.04
N THR A 4 51.08 3.95 54.88
CA THR A 4 50.34 3.40 53.74
C THR A 4 49.52 2.16 54.09
N ALA A 5 48.28 2.09 53.60
CA ALA A 5 47.58 0.82 53.38
C ALA A 5 46.84 0.86 52.03
N ILE A 6 47.40 0.14 51.07
CA ILE A 6 46.89 -0.14 49.73
C ILE A 6 46.05 -1.41 49.80
N SER A 7 44.76 -1.36 49.46
CA SER A 7 43.90 -2.52 49.07
C SER A 7 42.44 -2.03 49.07
N ARG A 8 41.58 -2.21 48.07
CA ARG A 8 41.50 -3.14 46.95
C ARG A 8 40.74 -2.46 45.82
N ILE A 9 41.19 -2.69 44.60
CA ILE A 9 40.46 -2.39 43.37
C ILE A 9 39.27 -3.35 43.30
N VAL A 10 38.04 -2.84 43.37
CA VAL A 10 36.84 -3.60 43.01
C VAL A 10 36.44 -3.14 41.62
N THR A 11 36.94 -3.86 40.62
CA THR A 11 36.51 -3.72 39.22
C THR A 11 35.13 -4.34 39.10
N ALA A 12 34.07 -3.54 39.27
CA ALA A 12 32.72 -3.96 38.96
C ALA A 12 32.56 -3.99 37.43
N ALA A 13 32.67 -5.19 36.85
CA ALA A 13 32.34 -5.44 35.46
C ALA A 13 30.83 -5.20 35.27
N LEU A 14 30.49 -4.04 34.71
CA LEU A 14 29.17 -3.78 34.16
C LEU A 14 29.00 -4.65 32.90
N CYS A 15 28.47 -5.85 33.07
CA CYS A 15 27.86 -6.59 31.99
C CYS A 15 26.62 -5.81 31.54
N THR A 16 26.79 -4.93 30.56
CA THR A 16 25.68 -4.38 29.79
C THR A 16 25.02 -5.54 29.04
N ILE A 17 23.92 -6.05 29.60
CA ILE A 17 23.03 -6.97 28.90
C ILE A 17 22.42 -6.19 27.75
N SER A 18 23.07 -6.25 26.59
CA SER A 18 22.49 -5.85 25.32
C SER A 18 21.35 -6.81 25.02
N THR A 19 20.17 -6.53 25.56
CA THR A 19 18.94 -7.15 25.07
C THR A 19 18.76 -6.70 23.62
N MET A 20 19.26 -7.49 22.68
CA MET A 20 18.80 -7.43 21.31
C MET A 20 17.30 -7.70 21.38
N ALA A 21 16.50 -6.65 21.29
CA ALA A 21 15.07 -6.78 21.08
C ALA A 21 14.90 -7.43 19.70
N ALA A 22 14.85 -8.76 19.69
CA ALA A 22 14.36 -9.50 18.55
C ALA A 22 12.94 -8.97 18.32
N ALA A 23 12.77 -8.14 17.29
CA ALA A 23 11.46 -7.69 16.87
C ALA A 23 10.67 -8.95 16.52
N ALA A 24 9.77 -9.37 17.41
CA ALA A 24 8.97 -10.56 17.21
C ALA A 24 8.25 -10.42 15.88
N VAL A 25 8.53 -11.37 14.97
CA VAL A 25 7.85 -11.46 13.69
C VAL A 25 6.36 -11.67 13.99
N SER A 26 5.52 -10.70 13.65
CA SER A 26 4.09 -10.74 13.94
C SER A 26 3.39 -11.73 13.00
N ASP A 27 2.77 -12.75 13.59
CA ASP A 27 1.92 -13.71 12.88
C ASP A 27 0.44 -13.27 12.81
N LYS A 28 0.15 -12.01 13.13
CA LYS A 28 -1.18 -11.42 12.98
C LYS A 28 -1.34 -10.76 11.61
N PRO A 29 -2.53 -10.83 10.99
CA PRO A 29 -2.81 -10.10 9.76
C PRO A 29 -2.55 -8.59 9.90
N PRO A 30 -2.22 -7.91 8.80
CA PRO A 30 -2.13 -6.46 8.75
C PRO A 30 -3.37 -5.78 9.33
N ARG A 31 -3.14 -4.73 10.13
CA ARG A 31 -4.21 -3.86 10.64
C ARG A 31 -4.52 -2.69 9.69
N PHE A 32 -3.60 -2.42 8.77
CA PHE A 32 -3.68 -1.33 7.82
C PHE A 32 -3.31 -1.86 6.44
N LEU A 33 -3.86 -1.24 5.40
CA LEU A 33 -3.35 -1.31 4.04
C LEU A 33 -2.59 -0.02 3.73
N THR A 34 -1.75 -0.09 2.70
CA THR A 34 -1.16 1.10 2.09
C THR A 34 -2.05 1.52 0.92
N VAL A 35 -2.45 2.78 0.91
CA VAL A 35 -3.15 3.40 -0.21
C VAL A 35 -2.12 3.66 -1.31
N PRO A 36 -2.21 2.97 -2.47
CA PRO A 36 -1.25 3.07 -3.55
C PRO A 36 -0.98 4.52 -3.98
N VAL A 37 0.25 4.81 -4.37
CA VAL A 37 0.75 6.14 -4.79
C VAL A 37 0.74 7.22 -3.70
N LEU A 38 -0.25 7.24 -2.81
CA LEU A 38 -0.33 8.19 -1.69
C LEU A 38 0.48 7.74 -0.47
N GLY A 39 0.73 6.44 -0.31
CA GLY A 39 1.40 5.88 0.87
C GLY A 39 0.60 5.99 2.17
N LEU A 40 -0.68 6.38 2.11
CA LEU A 40 -1.51 6.54 3.31
C LEU A 40 -1.82 5.19 3.96
N ARG A 41 -1.74 5.13 5.29
CA ARG A 41 -2.15 3.95 6.05
C ARG A 41 -3.66 3.95 6.26
N LEU A 42 -4.34 2.98 5.66
CA LEU A 42 -5.79 2.82 5.73
C LEU A 42 -6.17 1.69 6.71
N PRO A 43 -6.87 1.98 7.83
CA PRO A 43 -7.23 0.97 8.83
C PRO A 43 -8.26 -0.04 8.32
N LEU A 44 -7.89 -1.31 8.24
CA LEU A 44 -8.75 -2.38 7.72
C LEU A 44 -9.95 -2.68 8.61
N ASP A 45 -9.80 -2.54 9.93
CA ASP A 45 -10.85 -2.86 10.91
C ASP A 45 -12.00 -1.84 10.94
N ARG A 46 -11.82 -0.69 10.29
CA ARG A 46 -12.77 0.44 10.32
C ARG A 46 -13.26 0.84 8.94
N THR A 47 -12.77 0.18 7.89
CA THR A 47 -13.07 0.53 6.51
C THR A 47 -13.81 -0.60 5.83
N ASN A 48 -14.97 -0.30 5.26
CA ASN A 48 -15.70 -1.21 4.39
C ASN A 48 -15.18 -1.08 2.94
N LEU A 49 -14.12 -1.81 2.62
CA LEU A 49 -13.57 -1.89 1.27
C LEU A 49 -14.23 -3.00 0.47
N GLU A 50 -14.45 -2.74 -0.81
CA GLU A 50 -14.93 -3.74 -1.76
C GLU A 50 -13.79 -4.75 -2.05
N PRO A 51 -13.95 -6.04 -1.72
CA PRO A 51 -12.95 -7.05 -2.08
C PRO A 51 -12.93 -7.23 -3.60
N PHE A 52 -11.74 -7.54 -4.15
CA PHE A 52 -11.66 -7.92 -5.54
C PHE A 52 -12.39 -9.25 -5.78
N PRO A 53 -13.19 -9.39 -6.85
CA PRO A 53 -13.94 -10.63 -7.10
C PRO A 53 -13.02 -11.84 -7.20
N GLU A 54 -13.34 -12.89 -6.45
CA GLU A 54 -12.51 -14.10 -6.38
C GLU A 54 -12.42 -14.82 -7.73
N ASP A 55 -13.50 -14.80 -8.51
CA ASP A 55 -13.55 -15.40 -9.84
C ASP A 55 -12.66 -14.66 -10.86
N LEU A 56 -12.38 -13.37 -10.64
CA LEU A 56 -11.38 -12.62 -11.40
C LEU A 56 -9.99 -12.85 -10.84
N ARG A 57 -9.83 -12.89 -9.51
CA ARG A 57 -8.54 -13.13 -8.85
C ARG A 57 -7.88 -14.43 -9.34
N VAL A 58 -8.65 -15.51 -9.46
CA VAL A 58 -8.15 -16.80 -9.96
C VAL A 58 -7.85 -16.82 -11.46
N LYS A 59 -8.40 -15.89 -12.25
CA LYS A 59 -8.11 -15.76 -13.69
C LYS A 59 -6.90 -14.86 -13.94
N CYS A 60 -6.69 -13.89 -13.06
CA CYS A 60 -5.54 -13.01 -13.11
C CYS A 60 -4.33 -13.72 -12.49
N GLY A 61 -3.59 -14.50 -13.28
CA GLY A 61 -2.46 -15.31 -12.79
C GLY A 61 -1.39 -14.52 -12.04
N GLN A 62 -1.25 -13.21 -12.25
CA GLN A 62 -0.35 -12.35 -11.47
C GLN A 62 -0.79 -12.15 -10.00
N LEU A 63 -2.07 -12.39 -9.68
CA LEU A 63 -2.63 -12.36 -8.32
C LEU A 63 -2.69 -13.76 -7.68
N GLU A 64 -2.38 -14.79 -8.45
CA GLU A 64 -2.23 -16.16 -7.97
C GLU A 64 -0.76 -16.43 -7.68
N ASP A 65 -0.47 -16.93 -6.49
CA ASP A 65 0.88 -17.34 -6.11
C ASP A 65 0.79 -18.73 -5.47
N ALA A 66 1.58 -19.68 -5.99
CA ALA A 66 1.66 -21.02 -5.43
C ALA A 66 2.20 -21.03 -3.98
N PHE A 67 2.89 -19.97 -3.58
CA PHE A 67 3.54 -19.83 -2.28
C PHE A 67 2.82 -18.87 -1.33
N ALA A 68 1.77 -18.17 -1.79
CA ALA A 68 1.05 -17.20 -0.97
C ALA A 68 -0.44 -17.09 -1.34
N THR A 69 -1.27 -16.75 -0.35
CA THR A 69 -2.67 -16.40 -0.57
C THR A 69 -2.86 -14.89 -0.43
N SER A 70 -3.16 -14.24 -1.54
CA SER A 70 -3.40 -12.80 -1.61
C SER A 70 -4.83 -12.43 -1.21
N ARG A 71 -4.96 -11.37 -0.42
CA ARG A 71 -6.23 -10.68 -0.16
C ARG A 71 -6.13 -9.28 -0.70
N VAL A 72 -7.03 -8.95 -1.61
CA VAL A 72 -6.97 -7.75 -2.43
C VAL A 72 -8.30 -7.01 -2.41
N TRP A 73 -8.22 -5.69 -2.41
CA TRP A 73 -9.36 -4.78 -2.38
C TRP A 73 -9.27 -3.76 -3.49
N ILE A 74 -10.43 -3.32 -3.95
CA ILE A 74 -10.58 -2.33 -5.01
C ILE A 74 -10.57 -0.94 -4.40
N LEU A 75 -9.55 -0.17 -4.74
CA LEU A 75 -9.45 1.25 -4.40
C LEU A 75 -9.84 2.16 -5.55
N GLY A 76 -9.91 1.70 -6.80
CA GLY A 76 -10.43 2.44 -7.92
C GLY A 76 -10.94 1.51 -9.02
N ARG A 77 -11.93 1.94 -9.79
CA ARG A 77 -12.45 1.23 -10.96
C ARG A 77 -12.78 2.19 -12.08
N ALA A 78 -12.33 1.86 -13.29
CA ALA A 78 -12.76 2.49 -14.53
C ALA A 78 -13.12 1.40 -15.57
N ARG A 79 -13.86 1.77 -16.61
CA ARG A 79 -14.22 0.85 -17.69
C ARG A 79 -14.37 1.59 -19.01
N ASP A 80 -14.06 0.90 -20.08
CA ASP A 80 -14.40 1.30 -21.44
C ASP A 80 -15.29 0.21 -22.10
N ALA A 81 -15.31 0.17 -23.44
CA ALA A 81 -16.10 -0.79 -24.19
C ALA A 81 -15.55 -2.23 -24.13
N ALA A 82 -14.25 -2.42 -23.89
CA ALA A 82 -13.57 -3.70 -23.98
C ALA A 82 -13.05 -4.20 -22.62
N SER A 83 -12.71 -3.29 -21.72
CA SER A 83 -11.87 -3.55 -20.55
C SER A 83 -12.43 -2.92 -19.28
N THR A 84 -12.12 -3.54 -18.15
CA THR A 84 -12.29 -2.94 -16.81
C THR A 84 -10.94 -2.80 -16.15
N TYR A 85 -10.67 -1.59 -15.65
CA TYR A 85 -9.43 -1.22 -14.97
C TYR A 85 -9.68 -1.16 -13.47
N TYR A 86 -8.79 -1.73 -12.69
CA TYR A 86 -8.89 -1.80 -11.23
C TYR A 86 -7.60 -1.30 -10.60
N LEU A 87 -7.70 -0.30 -9.73
CA LEU A 87 -6.61 0.03 -8.81
C LEU A 87 -6.78 -0.83 -7.56
N LEU A 88 -5.80 -1.68 -7.29
CA LEU A 88 -5.81 -2.67 -6.23
C LEU A 88 -4.76 -2.38 -5.16
N THR A 89 -5.07 -2.78 -3.94
CA THR A 89 -4.11 -2.92 -2.83
C THR A 89 -4.39 -4.21 -2.09
N GLY A 90 -3.48 -4.65 -1.24
CA GLY A 90 -3.71 -5.85 -0.45
C GLY A 90 -2.55 -6.27 0.42
N TYR A 91 -2.61 -7.53 0.82
CA TYR A 91 -1.51 -8.23 1.45
C TYR A 91 -1.57 -9.70 1.06
N SER A 92 -0.44 -10.39 1.15
CA SER A 92 -0.36 -11.83 0.95
C SER A 92 -0.04 -12.53 2.27
N LYS A 93 -0.54 -13.76 2.42
CA LYS A 93 -0.16 -14.68 3.49
C LYS A 93 0.69 -15.78 2.89
N ARG A 94 1.94 -15.92 3.33
CA ARG A 94 2.84 -16.98 2.87
C ARG A 94 2.36 -18.35 3.36
N LEU A 95 2.36 -19.34 2.46
CA LEU A 95 1.95 -20.71 2.74
C LEU A 95 3.10 -21.55 3.31
N ASN A 96 4.31 -21.39 2.76
CA ASN A 96 5.52 -22.12 3.15
C ASN A 96 6.66 -21.14 3.45
N ARG A 97 6.59 -20.42 4.58
CA ARG A 97 7.62 -19.43 4.94
C ARG A 97 8.83 -20.06 5.62
N ASP A 98 10.00 -19.44 5.45
CA ASP A 98 11.14 -19.68 6.32
C ASP A 98 10.90 -19.07 7.72
N PRO A 99 11.53 -19.59 8.79
CA PRO A 99 11.31 -19.10 10.16
C PRO A 99 11.62 -17.61 10.38
N ASP A 100 12.50 -17.03 9.56
CA ASP A 100 12.92 -15.62 9.63
C ASP A 100 12.01 -14.69 8.79
N GLN A 101 11.15 -15.25 7.94
CA GLN A 101 10.24 -14.47 7.10
C GLN A 101 8.97 -14.07 7.86
N LYS A 102 8.42 -12.89 7.51
CA LYS A 102 7.09 -12.47 7.98
C LYS A 102 6.01 -13.35 7.36
N LEU A 103 5.04 -13.79 8.17
CA LEU A 103 3.90 -14.57 7.67
C LEU A 103 3.03 -13.77 6.69
N TYR A 104 2.92 -12.46 6.90
CA TYR A 104 2.18 -11.56 6.03
C TYR A 104 3.11 -10.54 5.38
N GLU A 105 2.89 -10.30 4.10
CA GLU A 105 3.59 -9.32 3.29
C GLU A 105 2.60 -8.26 2.80
N TYR A 106 2.98 -7.00 2.98
CA TYR A 106 2.18 -5.86 2.54
C TYR A 106 2.41 -5.65 1.05
N TRP A 107 1.33 -5.38 0.31
CA TRP A 107 1.46 -4.91 -1.05
C TRP A 107 1.47 -3.38 -1.06
N ASP A 108 2.62 -2.81 -0.71
CA ASP A 108 2.72 -1.38 -0.40
C ASP A 108 2.44 -0.48 -1.60
N ASN A 109 2.85 -0.91 -2.80
CA ASN A 109 2.67 -0.11 -4.01
C ASN A 109 1.32 -0.34 -4.69
N GLY A 110 0.61 -1.43 -4.37
CA GLY A 110 -0.56 -1.85 -5.12
C GLY A 110 -0.27 -2.09 -6.61
N ALA A 111 -1.33 -2.11 -7.42
CA ALA A 111 -1.21 -2.22 -8.87
C ALA A 111 -2.46 -1.73 -9.58
N VAL A 112 -2.31 -1.40 -10.86
CA VAL A 112 -3.44 -1.20 -11.77
C VAL A 112 -3.57 -2.43 -12.67
N TYR A 113 -4.72 -3.09 -12.58
CA TYR A 113 -5.04 -4.28 -13.36
C TYR A 113 -6.05 -3.96 -14.45
N THR A 114 -5.78 -4.41 -15.66
CA THR A 114 -6.70 -4.40 -16.79
C THR A 114 -7.29 -5.80 -16.97
N VAL A 115 -8.62 -5.89 -16.99
CA VAL A 115 -9.35 -7.15 -17.22
C VAL A 115 -10.12 -7.03 -18.53
N THR A 116 -9.81 -7.91 -19.48
CA THR A 116 -10.43 -7.97 -20.81
C THR A 116 -10.93 -9.40 -21.04
N GLY A 117 -12.24 -9.62 -20.87
CA GLY A 117 -12.81 -10.97 -20.93
C GLY A 117 -12.21 -11.89 -19.85
N THR A 118 -11.38 -12.85 -20.25
CA THR A 118 -10.70 -13.79 -19.33
C THR A 118 -9.21 -13.49 -19.13
N THR A 119 -8.66 -12.50 -19.83
CA THR A 119 -7.25 -12.12 -19.68
C THR A 119 -7.11 -10.98 -18.70
N CYS A 120 -6.04 -11.03 -17.91
CA CYS A 120 -5.63 -9.92 -17.06
C CYS A 120 -4.19 -9.56 -17.34
N GLY A 121 -3.90 -8.26 -17.28
CA GLY A 121 -2.54 -7.72 -17.20
C GLY A 121 -2.53 -6.57 -16.20
N GLY A 122 -1.35 -6.12 -15.82
CA GLY A 122 -1.23 -5.00 -14.90
C GLY A 122 0.17 -4.83 -14.36
N ASP A 123 0.44 -3.62 -13.93
CA ASP A 123 1.73 -3.15 -13.44
C ASP A 123 1.56 -2.43 -12.10
N ASP A 124 2.69 -2.07 -11.49
CA ASP A 124 2.74 -1.27 -10.28
C ASP A 124 1.90 0.00 -10.45
N ALA A 125 1.16 0.39 -9.41
CA ALA A 125 0.26 1.54 -9.52
C ALA A 125 1.04 2.84 -9.73
N GLY A 126 2.19 3.01 -9.07
CA GLY A 126 3.05 4.17 -9.25
C GLY A 126 3.53 4.27 -10.69
N GLU A 127 4.08 3.17 -11.21
CA GLU A 127 4.55 3.09 -12.60
C GLU A 127 3.44 3.39 -13.60
N THR A 128 2.26 2.80 -13.41
CA THR A 128 1.10 3.00 -14.29
C THR A 128 0.67 4.47 -14.36
N PHE A 129 0.69 5.18 -13.23
CA PHE A 129 0.39 6.61 -13.21
C PHE A 129 1.57 7.48 -13.63
N ASP A 130 2.82 7.02 -13.55
CA ASP A 130 4.02 7.80 -13.88
C ASP A 130 4.34 7.77 -15.39
N VAL A 131 4.14 6.63 -16.06
CA VAL A 131 4.59 6.42 -17.45
C VAL A 131 3.85 7.29 -18.47
N HIS A 132 2.57 7.62 -18.24
CA HIS A 132 1.73 8.44 -19.14
C HIS A 132 1.90 8.09 -20.62
N ASP A 133 1.75 6.82 -20.96
CA ASP A 133 1.98 6.37 -22.32
C ASP A 133 0.92 6.94 -23.29
N PRO A 134 1.30 7.79 -24.26
CA PRO A 134 0.37 8.32 -25.25
C PRO A 134 -0.12 7.25 -26.24
N ASP A 135 0.60 6.13 -26.37
CA ASP A 135 0.29 5.02 -27.27
C ASP A 135 -0.36 3.82 -26.57
N ALA A 136 -0.80 4.00 -25.32
CA ALA A 136 -1.33 2.95 -24.44
C ALA A 136 -2.48 2.12 -25.05
N ASP A 137 -3.26 2.72 -25.94
CA ASP A 137 -4.33 2.03 -26.67
C ASP A 137 -3.80 0.88 -27.56
N ASN A 138 -2.51 0.85 -27.87
CA ASN A 138 -1.90 -0.07 -28.83
C ASN A 138 -0.91 -1.07 -28.22
N ASP A 139 -0.48 -0.90 -26.98
CA ASP A 139 0.57 -1.73 -26.37
C ASP A 139 0.16 -2.44 -25.06
N GLY A 140 -1.08 -2.20 -24.59
CA GLY A 140 -1.64 -2.85 -23.42
C GLY A 140 -1.53 -2.05 -22.13
N ASN A 141 -0.94 -0.85 -22.17
CA ASN A 141 -0.96 0.09 -21.06
C ASN A 141 -2.37 0.67 -20.81
N VAL A 142 -2.53 1.42 -19.72
CA VAL A 142 -3.82 2.05 -19.37
C VAL A 142 -3.98 3.36 -20.13
N PRO A 143 -5.02 3.52 -20.97
CA PRO A 143 -5.24 4.76 -21.72
C PRO A 143 -5.44 5.96 -20.81
N ILE A 144 -4.94 7.14 -21.20
CA ILE A 144 -5.06 8.39 -20.42
C ILE A 144 -6.51 8.68 -19.95
N PRO A 145 -7.56 8.53 -20.78
CA PRO A 145 -8.93 8.73 -20.31
C PRO A 145 -9.33 7.78 -19.17
N MET A 146 -8.82 6.54 -19.20
CA MET A 146 -9.05 5.54 -18.16
C MET A 146 -8.23 5.82 -16.91
N LEU A 147 -6.98 6.27 -17.03
CA LEU A 147 -6.19 6.74 -15.88
C LEU A 147 -6.88 7.89 -15.14
N LYS A 148 -7.41 8.88 -15.86
CA LYS A 148 -8.18 9.99 -15.27
C LYS A 148 -9.44 9.52 -14.56
N ALA A 149 -10.22 8.66 -15.22
CA ALA A 149 -11.43 8.10 -14.62
C ALA A 149 -11.10 7.27 -13.37
N LEU A 150 -10.01 6.51 -13.41
CA LEU A 150 -9.52 5.69 -12.31
C LEU A 150 -9.07 6.55 -11.13
N ALA A 151 -8.32 7.64 -11.38
CA ALA A 151 -7.91 8.60 -10.35
C ALA A 151 -9.10 9.26 -9.64
N VAL A 152 -10.16 9.60 -10.38
CA VAL A 152 -11.39 10.18 -9.82
C VAL A 152 -12.12 9.18 -8.92
N ASP A 153 -12.35 7.95 -9.38
CA ASP A 153 -13.00 6.92 -8.56
C ASP A 153 -12.13 6.56 -7.34
N PHE A 154 -10.81 6.54 -7.53
CA PHE A 154 -9.84 6.32 -6.47
C PHE A 154 -9.91 7.39 -5.37
N ALA A 155 -9.96 8.66 -5.74
CA ALA A 155 -10.15 9.74 -4.78
C ALA A 155 -11.47 9.60 -4.03
N ALA A 156 -12.58 9.32 -4.74
CA ALA A 156 -13.90 9.15 -4.12
C ALA A 156 -13.94 7.98 -3.12
N ARG A 157 -13.38 6.83 -3.50
CA ARG A 157 -13.28 5.65 -2.63
C ARG A 157 -12.37 5.90 -1.43
N THR A 158 -11.25 6.58 -1.63
CA THR A 158 -10.33 6.94 -0.53
C THR A 158 -11.00 7.88 0.47
N VAL A 159 -11.70 8.92 0.01
CA VAL A 159 -12.50 9.82 0.87
C VAL A 159 -13.51 9.02 1.69
N LYS A 160 -14.27 8.14 1.04
CA LYS A 160 -15.23 7.26 1.73
C LYS A 160 -14.55 6.36 2.75
N ALA A 161 -13.39 5.80 2.40
CA ALA A 161 -12.65 4.86 3.22
C ALA A 161 -12.11 5.48 4.52
N PHE A 162 -11.72 6.76 4.47
CA PHE A 162 -11.33 7.55 5.65
C PHE A 162 -12.52 8.17 6.40
N GLY A 163 -13.75 8.01 5.90
CA GLY A 163 -14.96 8.50 6.55
C GLY A 163 -15.27 9.97 6.27
N GLY A 164 -14.81 10.50 5.13
CA GLY A 164 -15.16 11.83 4.64
C GLY A 164 -13.95 12.73 4.33
N PRO A 165 -14.19 13.87 3.67
CA PRO A 165 -13.14 14.75 3.16
C PRO A 165 -12.27 15.36 4.26
N ASP A 166 -12.85 15.72 5.40
CA ASP A 166 -12.09 16.34 6.50
C ASP A 166 -11.16 15.37 7.20
N ARG A 167 -11.59 14.11 7.35
CA ARG A 167 -10.72 13.05 7.88
C ARG A 167 -9.59 12.75 6.91
N LEU A 168 -9.87 12.68 5.61
CA LEU A 168 -8.81 12.50 4.61
C LEU A 168 -7.79 13.65 4.64
N ARG A 169 -8.23 14.92 4.69
CA ARG A 169 -7.33 16.08 4.84
C ARG A 169 -6.44 15.97 6.07
N ALA A 170 -7.03 15.58 7.21
CA ALA A 170 -6.28 15.40 8.44
C ALA A 170 -5.22 14.30 8.29
N GLU A 171 -5.56 13.16 7.69
CA GLU A 171 -4.62 12.06 7.47
C GLU A 171 -3.50 12.41 6.50
N ILE A 172 -3.83 13.08 5.38
CA ILE A 172 -2.84 13.61 4.43
C ILE A 172 -1.82 14.52 5.14
N LYS A 173 -2.31 15.43 5.98
CA LYS A 173 -1.44 16.33 6.76
C LYS A 173 -0.61 15.57 7.79
N ASN A 174 -1.22 14.65 8.53
CA ASN A 174 -0.56 13.87 9.59
C ASN A 174 0.56 12.99 9.02
N GLN A 175 0.32 12.40 7.85
CA GLN A 175 1.26 11.49 7.19
C GLN A 175 2.23 12.22 6.24
N ARG A 176 2.11 13.56 6.14
CA ARG A 176 3.01 14.45 5.37
C ARG A 176 3.13 14.07 3.89
N ILE A 177 2.00 13.77 3.26
CA ILE A 177 1.97 13.44 1.84
C ILE A 177 2.27 14.71 1.03
N ASP A 178 3.24 14.61 0.11
CA ASP A 178 3.61 15.72 -0.78
C ASP A 178 2.76 15.69 -2.05
N PHE A 179 1.79 16.61 -2.12
CA PHE A 179 0.89 16.75 -3.26
C PHE A 179 1.63 16.95 -4.58
N ASN A 180 2.73 17.69 -4.58
CA ASN A 180 3.44 18.06 -5.80
C ASN A 180 4.23 16.91 -6.40
N ARG A 181 4.40 15.81 -5.65
CA ARG A 181 5.03 14.56 -6.12
C ARG A 181 4.02 13.57 -6.68
N LEU A 182 2.72 13.86 -6.59
CA LEU A 182 1.72 12.99 -7.18
C LEU A 182 1.72 13.14 -8.70
N PRO A 183 1.41 12.07 -9.43
CA PRO A 183 1.09 12.13 -10.85
C PRO A 183 -0.04 13.14 -11.16
N PRO A 184 -0.02 13.83 -12.33
CA PRO A 184 -1.00 14.84 -12.73
C PRO A 184 -2.47 14.46 -12.52
N GLU A 185 -2.89 13.26 -12.90
CA GLU A 185 -4.28 12.78 -12.75
C GLU A 185 -4.67 12.68 -11.27
N LEU A 186 -3.72 12.24 -10.44
CA LEU A 186 -3.91 12.15 -8.99
C LEU A 186 -3.86 13.53 -8.34
N GLN A 187 -3.03 14.44 -8.82
CA GLN A 187 -3.07 15.83 -8.39
C GLN A 187 -4.46 16.43 -8.67
N GLU A 188 -4.96 16.28 -9.89
CA GLU A 188 -6.28 16.80 -10.26
C GLU A 188 -7.39 16.19 -9.39
N ALA A 189 -7.42 14.87 -9.26
CA ALA A 189 -8.46 14.15 -8.50
C ALA A 189 -8.42 14.45 -6.99
N PHE A 190 -7.23 14.63 -6.40
CA PHE A 190 -7.09 14.86 -4.96
C PHE A 190 -6.95 16.34 -4.56
N LYS A 191 -6.84 17.27 -5.51
CA LYS A 191 -6.72 18.73 -5.25
C LYS A 191 -7.66 19.26 -4.16
N PRO A 192 -8.95 18.86 -4.08
CA PRO A 192 -9.85 19.36 -3.04
C PRO A 192 -9.50 18.95 -1.59
N TYR A 193 -8.61 17.97 -1.42
CA TYR A 193 -8.24 17.37 -0.12
C TYR A 193 -6.83 17.74 0.36
N PHE A 194 -6.08 18.52 -0.41
CA PHE A 194 -4.78 19.08 -0.01
C PHE A 194 -4.86 20.55 0.42
N GLY A 195 -6.05 21.16 0.37
CA GLY A 195 -6.33 22.50 0.89
C GLY A 195 -6.86 22.52 2.33
N PRO A 196 -6.98 23.71 2.95
CA PRO A 196 -7.55 23.85 4.29
C PRO A 196 -9.00 23.33 4.33
N SER A 197 -9.38 22.68 5.43
CA SER A 197 -10.79 22.37 5.72
C SER A 197 -11.56 23.68 5.76
N LYS A 198 -12.66 23.77 5.00
CA LYS A 198 -13.56 24.93 5.04
C LYS A 198 -14.36 24.95 6.33
#